data_AF-A0A920EB63-F1
#
_entry.id   AF-A0A920EB63-F1
#
_cell.length_a   1.000
_cell.length_b   1.000
_cell.length_c   1.000
_cell.angle_alpha   90.00
_cell.angle_beta   90.00
_cell.angle_gamma   90.00
#
_symmetry.space_group_name_H-M   'P 1'
#
loop_
_entity.id
_entity.type
_entity.pdbx_description
1 polymer ?
#
loop_
_entity_poly.entity_id
_entity_poly.type
_entity_poly.pdbx_seq_one_letter_code
_entity_poly.pdbx_strand_id
1 'polypeptide(L)'
;MRACGITSEDHPALHEVDFYTSHEALLLGYEEALTRNDSMSGDWYDCSAHMLWIGERTRQLDGAHIEFLRGVENPLGCKLGPTATTEDAIKLCEILNPKQIPEDLLHYQNGSFSDR
;
A
#
# COMPACT_ATOMS: atom_id res chain seq x y z
N MET A 1 -12.31 30.49 -0.33
CA MET A 1 -13.66 29.96 -0.10
C MET A 1 -14.56 30.92 0.69
N ARG A 2 -14.07 31.54 1.78
CA ARG A 2 -14.86 32.50 2.59
C ARG A 2 -15.52 33.64 1.81
N ALA A 3 -14.83 34.26 0.84
CA ALA A 3 -15.41 35.31 0.01
C ALA A 3 -16.58 34.84 -0.89
N CYS A 4 -16.70 33.52 -1.11
CA CYS A 4 -17.80 32.88 -1.82
C CYS A 4 -18.84 32.28 -0.85
N GLY A 5 -18.80 32.64 0.44
CA GLY A 5 -19.75 32.16 1.46
C GLY A 5 -19.43 30.80 2.08
N ILE A 6 -18.33 30.14 1.66
CA ILE A 6 -17.93 28.84 2.21
C ILE A 6 -16.97 29.08 3.37
N THR A 7 -17.46 28.84 4.58
CA THR A 7 -16.69 28.96 5.83
C THR A 7 -16.49 27.60 6.47
N SER A 8 -15.54 27.53 7.39
CA SER A 8 -15.24 26.31 8.12
C SER A 8 -16.22 26.06 9.29
N GLU A 9 -17.05 27.04 9.64
CA GLU A 9 -18.19 26.86 10.57
C GLU A 9 -19.32 26.07 9.91
N ASP A 10 -19.52 26.28 8.60
CA ASP A 10 -20.62 25.67 7.83
C ASP A 10 -20.17 24.47 6.97
N HIS A 11 -18.86 24.24 6.84
CA HIS A 11 -18.28 23.13 6.08
C HIS A 11 -17.20 22.38 6.90
N PRO A 12 -17.55 21.26 7.55
CA PRO A 12 -16.63 20.46 8.38
C PRO A 12 -15.35 20.01 7.68
N ALA A 13 -15.44 19.71 6.38
CA ALA A 13 -14.29 19.34 5.54
C ALA A 13 -13.19 20.42 5.46
N LEU A 14 -13.43 21.64 5.93
CA LEU A 14 -12.42 22.69 6.05
C LEU A 14 -11.68 22.70 7.39
N HIS A 15 -12.16 21.98 8.40
CA HIS A 15 -11.53 21.85 9.73
C HIS A 15 -11.09 20.42 10.07
N GLU A 16 -11.53 19.44 9.29
CA GLU A 16 -11.20 18.02 9.47
C GLU A 16 -10.36 17.50 8.30
N VAL A 17 -9.57 16.47 8.56
CA VAL A 17 -8.80 15.75 7.54
C VAL A 17 -8.93 14.25 7.80
N ASP A 18 -8.97 13.47 6.73
CA ASP A 18 -8.74 12.04 6.85
C ASP A 18 -7.23 11.81 7.07
N PHE A 19 -6.90 11.02 8.09
CA PHE A 19 -5.53 10.65 8.40
C PHE A 19 -5.39 9.13 8.39
N TYR A 20 -4.42 8.65 7.61
CA TYR A 20 -4.17 7.23 7.40
C TYR A 20 -2.78 6.85 7.93
N THR A 21 -2.64 5.61 8.35
CA THR A 21 -1.40 5.04 8.88
C THR A 21 -0.81 4.03 7.91
N SER A 22 0.51 3.93 7.89
CA SER A 22 1.22 2.90 7.15
C SER A 22 2.53 2.50 7.83
N HIS A 23 2.97 1.27 7.58
CA HIS A 23 4.28 0.75 7.98
C HIS A 23 4.79 -0.34 7.03
N GLU A 24 6.06 -0.70 7.20
CA GLU A 24 6.65 -1.84 6.52
C GLU A 24 6.13 -3.11 7.17
N ALA A 25 5.47 -3.99 6.40
CA ALA A 25 4.92 -5.26 6.88
C ALA A 25 6.04 -6.27 7.18
N LEU A 26 6.93 -5.94 8.12
CA LEU A 26 8.23 -6.58 8.28
C LEU A 26 8.12 -7.85 9.12
N LEU A 27 7.38 -7.79 10.23
CA LEU A 27 7.26 -8.88 11.20
C LEU A 27 5.95 -9.65 10.96
N LEU A 28 5.98 -10.64 10.07
CA LEU A 28 4.77 -11.32 9.60
C LEU A 28 3.90 -11.96 10.71
N GLY A 29 4.50 -12.41 11.82
CA GLY A 29 3.71 -12.91 12.95
C GLY A 29 2.89 -11.83 13.67
N TYR A 30 3.31 -10.56 13.60
CA TYR A 30 2.53 -9.42 14.07
C TYR A 30 1.42 -9.06 13.07
N GLU A 31 1.74 -9.01 11.79
CA GLU A 31 0.79 -8.71 10.71
C GLU A 31 -0.33 -9.78 10.64
N GLU A 32 0.02 -11.07 10.69
CA GLU A 32 -0.93 -12.18 10.72
C GLU A 32 -1.89 -12.07 11.93
N ALA A 33 -1.37 -11.73 13.10
CA ALA A 33 -2.19 -11.56 14.30
C ALA A 33 -3.17 -10.39 14.21
N LEU A 34 -2.93 -9.42 13.32
CA LEU A 34 -3.79 -8.26 13.08
C LEU A 34 -4.61 -8.35 11.79
N THR A 35 -4.45 -9.42 11.02
CA THR A 35 -5.27 -9.72 9.85
C THR A 35 -6.67 -10.19 10.23
N ARG A 36 -7.69 -9.61 9.60
CA ARG A 36 -9.11 -9.87 9.87
C ARG A 36 -9.85 -10.12 8.56
N ASN A 37 -10.90 -10.93 8.66
CA ASN A 37 -11.86 -11.09 7.59
C ASN A 37 -12.93 -10.01 7.73
N ASP A 38 -13.17 -9.24 6.66
CA ASP A 38 -14.25 -8.27 6.65
C ASP A 38 -15.61 -8.97 6.65
N SER A 39 -16.49 -8.56 7.55
CA SER A 39 -17.78 -9.22 7.75
C SER A 39 -18.79 -8.98 6.62
N MET A 40 -18.56 -7.99 5.76
CA MET A 40 -19.47 -7.62 4.67
C MET A 40 -19.01 -8.20 3.33
N SER A 41 -17.74 -8.06 2.98
CA SER A 41 -17.20 -8.56 1.71
C SER A 41 -16.66 -9.99 1.80
N GLY A 42 -16.23 -10.42 2.99
CA GLY A 42 -15.53 -11.70 3.19
C GLY A 42 -14.07 -11.66 2.74
N ASP A 43 -13.53 -10.49 2.38
CA ASP A 43 -12.13 -10.32 2.03
C ASP A 43 -11.24 -10.22 3.27
N TRP A 44 -9.93 -10.37 3.08
CA TRP A 44 -8.97 -10.26 4.16
C TRP A 44 -8.26 -8.91 4.12
N TYR A 45 -8.16 -8.28 5.28
CA TYR A 45 -7.42 -7.05 5.49
C TYR A 45 -6.47 -7.22 6.66
N ASP A 46 -5.24 -6.77 6.52
CA ASP A 46 -4.37 -6.54 7.66
C ASP A 46 -4.78 -5.22 8.34
N CYS A 47 -5.35 -5.32 9.54
CA CYS A 47 -5.82 -4.17 10.31
C CYS A 47 -4.73 -3.52 11.17
N SER A 48 -3.46 -3.87 10.95
CA SER A 48 -2.32 -3.21 11.61
C SER A 48 -2.11 -1.77 11.13
N ALA A 49 -2.48 -1.48 9.88
CA ALA A 49 -2.46 -0.15 9.27
C ALA A 49 -3.45 -0.04 8.10
N HIS A 50 -3.62 1.17 7.56
CA HIS A 50 -4.49 1.38 6.41
C HIS A 50 -3.79 0.95 5.11
N MET A 51 -2.49 1.19 5.02
CA MET A 51 -1.65 0.85 3.86
C MET A 51 -0.37 0.16 4.35
N LEU A 52 0.08 -0.85 3.63
CA LEU A 52 1.29 -1.61 3.98
C LEU A 52 2.30 -1.58 2.84
N TRP A 53 3.60 -1.61 3.18
CA TRP A 53 4.64 -1.72 2.16
C TRP A 53 5.63 -2.85 2.39
N ILE A 54 6.21 -3.30 1.27
CA ILE A 54 7.31 -4.27 1.19
C ILE A 54 8.63 -3.53 1.09
N GLY A 55 9.56 -3.87 1.97
CA GLY A 55 10.92 -3.35 1.94
C GLY A 55 11.76 -3.93 0.79
N GLU A 56 12.79 -3.19 0.37
CA GLU A 56 13.72 -3.63 -0.68
C GLU A 56 14.40 -4.98 -0.37
N ARG A 57 14.60 -5.30 0.91
CA ARG A 57 15.27 -6.53 1.35
C ARG A 57 14.34 -7.73 1.49
N THR A 58 13.04 -7.51 1.36
CA THR A 58 11.99 -8.51 1.59
C THR A 58 11.06 -8.66 0.38
N ARG A 59 11.42 -8.11 -0.78
CA ARG A 59 10.62 -8.17 -2.03
C ARG A 59 10.97 -9.34 -2.95
N GLN A 60 11.49 -10.44 -2.40
CA GLN A 60 11.74 -11.64 -3.20
C GLN A 60 10.40 -12.16 -3.74
N LEU A 61 10.31 -12.39 -5.06
CA LEU A 61 9.05 -12.73 -5.74
C LEU A 61 8.37 -13.98 -5.19
N ASP A 62 9.15 -14.92 -4.68
CA ASP A 62 8.73 -16.17 -4.03
C ASP A 62 8.85 -16.12 -2.49
N GLY A 63 9.04 -14.93 -1.94
CA GLY A 63 9.25 -14.70 -0.51
C GLY A 63 7.95 -14.59 0.29
N ALA A 64 8.07 -14.81 1.60
CA ALA A 64 6.93 -14.82 2.52
C ALA A 64 6.17 -13.48 2.58
N HIS A 65 6.85 -12.34 2.42
CA HIS A 65 6.22 -11.02 2.41
C HIS A 65 5.32 -10.81 1.20
N ILE A 66 5.74 -11.27 0.02
CA ILE A 66 4.92 -11.25 -1.20
C ILE A 66 3.72 -12.19 -1.05
N GLU A 67 3.96 -13.40 -0.52
CA GLU A 67 2.90 -14.38 -0.28
C GLU A 67 1.84 -13.87 0.70
N PHE A 68 2.27 -13.20 1.78
CA PHE A 68 1.35 -12.64 2.75
C PHE A 68 0.52 -11.51 2.12
N LEU A 69 1.19 -10.53 1.50
CA LEU A 69 0.52 -9.32 1.05
C LEU A 69 -0.33 -9.51 -0.20
N ARG A 70 -0.05 -10.50 -1.07
CA ARG A 70 -0.97 -10.83 -2.17
C ARG A 70 -2.33 -11.37 -1.68
N GLY A 71 -2.43 -11.73 -0.40
CA GLY A 71 -3.63 -12.29 0.21
C GLY A 71 -4.49 -11.29 0.97
N VAL A 72 -4.07 -10.02 1.08
CA VAL A 72 -4.84 -8.95 1.73
C VAL A 72 -5.23 -7.87 0.72
N GLU A 73 -6.36 -7.22 0.94
CA GLU A 73 -6.91 -6.19 0.04
C GLU A 73 -6.57 -4.75 0.50
N ASN A 74 -5.62 -4.59 1.42
CA ASN A 74 -5.07 -3.28 1.75
C ASN A 74 -4.41 -2.66 0.51
N PRO A 75 -4.42 -1.32 0.34
CA PRO A 75 -3.49 -0.66 -0.56
C PRO A 75 -2.05 -1.06 -0.21
N LEU A 76 -1.30 -1.49 -1.21
CA LEU A 76 0.05 -2.00 -1.07
C LEU A 76 1.08 -1.05 -1.66
N GLY A 77 2.30 -1.18 -1.19
CA GLY A 77 3.45 -0.54 -1.82
C GLY A 77 4.66 -1.45 -1.82
N CYS A 78 5.56 -1.21 -2.76
CA CYS A 78 6.83 -1.92 -2.80
C CYS A 78 7.96 -0.91 -3.03
N LYS A 79 8.97 -0.96 -2.15
CA LYS A 79 10.21 -0.22 -2.41
C LYS A 79 10.94 -0.88 -3.57
N LEU A 80 11.36 -0.08 -4.53
CA LEU A 80 12.22 -0.49 -5.64
C LEU A 80 13.53 0.28 -5.56
N GLY A 81 14.58 -0.43 -5.18
CA GLY A 81 15.95 0.08 -5.13
C GLY A 81 16.59 0.21 -6.52
N PRO A 82 17.80 0.75 -6.60
CA PRO A 82 18.51 1.00 -7.86
C PRO A 82 18.90 -0.28 -8.62
N THR A 83 18.78 -1.45 -8.00
CA THR A 83 19.04 -2.76 -8.62
C THR A 83 17.78 -3.45 -9.10
N ALA A 84 16.59 -2.89 -8.84
CA ALA A 84 15.34 -3.42 -9.36
C ALA A 84 15.30 -3.23 -10.88
N THR A 85 14.94 -4.29 -11.60
CA THR A 85 14.74 -4.22 -13.05
C THR A 85 13.27 -3.89 -13.36
N THR A 86 13.01 -3.49 -14.61
CA THR A 86 11.64 -3.32 -15.11
C THR A 86 10.86 -4.63 -15.02
N GLU A 87 11.52 -5.76 -15.30
CA GLU A 87 10.92 -7.09 -15.22
C GLU A 87 10.55 -7.45 -13.78
N ASP A 88 11.35 -7.08 -12.79
CA ASP A 88 11.00 -7.25 -11.36
C ASP A 88 9.72 -6.47 -11.04
N ALA A 89 9.66 -5.20 -11.46
CA ALA A 89 8.52 -4.34 -11.18
C ALA A 89 7.22 -4.86 -11.82
N ILE A 90 7.29 -5.32 -13.08
CA ILE A 90 6.13 -5.91 -13.78
C ILE A 90 5.64 -7.16 -13.04
N LYS A 91 6.54 -8.07 -12.67
CA LYS A 91 6.15 -9.30 -11.94
C LYS A 91 5.55 -8.98 -10.57
N LEU A 92 6.07 -7.97 -9.87
CA LEU A 92 5.48 -7.51 -8.62
C LEU A 92 4.06 -6.98 -8.82
N CYS A 93 3.81 -6.19 -9.88
CA CYS A 93 2.46 -5.74 -10.22
C CYS A 93 1.52 -6.92 -10.54
N GLU A 94 1.98 -7.89 -11.32
CA GLU A 94 1.18 -9.07 -11.67
C GLU A 94 0.77 -9.89 -10.45
N ILE A 95 1.65 -9.99 -9.44
CA ILE A 95 1.39 -10.75 -8.21
C ILE A 95 0.54 -9.96 -7.21
N LEU A 96 0.87 -8.69 -6.97
CA LEU A 96 0.28 -7.88 -5.91
C LEU A 96 -0.96 -7.10 -6.37
N ASN A 97 -1.12 -6.86 -7.66
CA ASN A 97 -2.26 -6.17 -8.24
C ASN A 97 -2.77 -6.89 -9.51
N PRO A 98 -3.24 -8.14 -9.38
CA PRO A 98 -3.69 -8.93 -10.53
C PRO A 98 -4.93 -8.32 -11.21
N LYS A 99 -5.73 -7.54 -10.48
CA LYS A 99 -6.93 -6.85 -10.99
C LYS A 99 -6.59 -5.54 -11.74
N GLN A 100 -5.34 -5.09 -11.69
CA GLN A 100 -4.85 -3.83 -12.28
C GLN A 100 -5.64 -2.59 -11.83
N ILE A 101 -6.00 -2.56 -10.56
CA ILE A 101 -6.71 -1.43 -9.93
C ILE A 101 -5.66 -0.34 -9.61
N PRO A 102 -5.77 0.88 -10.15
CA PRO A 102 -4.72 1.90 -10.05
C PRO A 102 -4.30 2.25 -8.61
N GLU A 103 -5.23 2.23 -7.67
CA GLU A 103 -5.05 2.62 -6.27
C GLU A 103 -4.44 1.52 -5.37
N ASP A 104 -4.40 0.27 -5.83
CA ASP A 104 -4.01 -0.89 -5.00
C ASP A 104 -2.49 -1.08 -4.88
N LEU A 105 -1.68 -0.50 -5.77
CA LEU A 105 -0.22 -0.65 -5.72
C LEU A 105 0.52 0.66 -6.00
N LEU A 106 1.15 1.20 -4.95
CA LEU A 106 1.99 2.39 -4.99
C LEU A 106 3.48 2.05 -5.08
N HIS A 107 4.17 2.62 -6.06
CA HIS A 107 5.62 2.45 -6.23
C HIS A 107 6.37 3.64 -5.63
N TYR A 108 7.35 3.38 -4.76
CA TYR A 108 8.26 4.40 -4.25
C TYR A 108 9.71 4.05 -4.60
N GLN A 109 10.33 4.89 -5.43
CA GLN A 109 11.75 4.80 -5.80
C GLN A 109 12.56 5.90 -5.09
N ASN A 110 13.71 5.53 -4.54
CA ASN A 110 14.75 6.46 -4.11
C ASN A 110 15.92 6.39 -5.11
N GLY A 111 15.95 7.26 -6.12
CA GLY A 111 17.05 7.35 -7.09
C GLY A 111 16.62 7.87 -8.46
N SER A 112 17.56 8.47 -9.22
CA SER A 112 17.32 9.01 -10.56
C SER A 112 17.20 7.90 -11.61
N PHE A 113 16.13 7.94 -12.41
CA PHE A 113 16.06 7.24 -13.69
C PHE A 113 17.19 7.79 -14.59
N SER A 114 18.32 7.08 -14.65
CA SER A 114 19.25 7.24 -15.77
C SER A 114 19.04 6.01 -16.64
N ASP A 115 18.32 6.18 -17.73
CA ASP A 115 18.07 5.17 -18.75
C ASP A 115 19.36 4.41 -19.08
N ARG A 116 19.32 3.09 -18.93
CA ARG A 116 20.20 2.15 -19.59
C ARG A 116 19.39 1.02 -20.18
#